data_AF-A0A3B0YXN7-F1
#
_entry.id   AF-A0A3B0YXN7-F1
#
_cell.length_a   1.000
_cell.length_b   1.000
_cell.length_c   1.000
_cell.angle_alpha   90.00
_cell.angle_beta   90.00
_cell.angle_gamma   90.00
#
_symmetry.space_group_name_H-M   'P 1'
#
loop_
_entity.id
_entity.type
_entity.pdbx_description
1 polymer ?
#
loop_
_entity_poly.entity_id
_entity_poly.type
_entity_poly.pdbx_seq_one_letter_code
_entity_poly.pdbx_strand_id
1 'polypeptide(L)'
;MSVSEIVNKRGPRVFRVSLVVGLERANFPARSVTEWFGGGILRTSSKSPTHVSLIQSLIQLSFDEASCVIRQYSLLPVWSLKLMHATLPLLTESSFPLVRRDELTTLQVNLGYRCNQSCLHCHVNAGPNRKEEMGQRTVEAVLQFLKRSGVRHLDLTGGAPEMNSCFRTLVEYASREGIRVTDRCNLTILMEPGFEALAAFLAEHKIEIVASLPCYLEENVDGQRGDGVFRKSLSALKRLNQLGYGKPDTGLVLNLMYNPVGALLPPPQPQLEADYREVLREQYGIGFSQLFVLANMPVQRFGSTLISRGEFNSYMKLLKGAHQPENLKTVMCRSLISIDWQGYVYDCDFNQMLELAWQTDQGARIHISSLANEDIEGRVITVADHCFGCTAGQGSSCGGAITAE
;
A
#
# COMPACT_ATOMS: atom_id res chain seq x y z
N MET A 1 -39.71 -10.42 -30.79
CA MET A 1 -39.34 -11.68 -30.13
C MET A 1 -39.03 -11.37 -28.69
N SER A 2 -39.65 -12.08 -27.75
CA SER A 2 -39.31 -11.92 -26.33
C SER A 2 -37.88 -12.44 -26.08
N VAL A 3 -37.23 -11.94 -25.03
CA VAL A 3 -35.87 -12.38 -24.62
C VAL A 3 -35.82 -13.91 -24.42
N SER A 4 -36.93 -14.50 -23.96
CA SER A 4 -37.09 -15.95 -23.79
C SER A 4 -37.05 -16.74 -25.10
N GLU A 5 -37.51 -16.19 -26.23
CA GLU A 5 -37.51 -16.87 -27.54
C GLU A 5 -36.13 -16.89 -28.21
N ILE A 6 -35.29 -15.90 -27.93
CA ILE A 6 -33.94 -15.79 -28.51
C ILE A 6 -32.98 -16.78 -27.86
N VAL A 7 -33.09 -16.97 -26.54
CA VAL A 7 -32.21 -17.86 -25.76
C VAL A 7 -32.48 -19.34 -26.08
N ASN A 8 -33.74 -19.75 -26.23
CA ASN A 8 -34.11 -21.15 -26.45
C ASN A 8 -33.64 -21.72 -27.80
N LYS A 9 -33.33 -20.89 -28.81
CA LYS A 9 -32.94 -21.36 -30.15
C LYS A 9 -31.45 -21.64 -30.34
N ARG A 10 -30.56 -21.18 -29.45
CA ARG A 10 -29.10 -21.17 -29.76
C ARG A 10 -28.17 -21.78 -28.72
N GLY A 11 -28.69 -22.22 -27.57
CA GLY A 11 -27.89 -22.82 -26.50
C GLY A 11 -26.90 -21.84 -25.84
N PRO A 12 -26.37 -22.16 -24.64
CA PRO A 12 -25.47 -21.27 -23.92
C PRO A 12 -24.12 -21.19 -24.63
N ARG A 13 -23.79 -20.01 -25.17
CA ARG A 13 -22.43 -19.66 -25.60
C ARG A 13 -21.94 -18.52 -24.71
N VAL A 14 -20.74 -18.68 -24.15
CA VAL A 14 -20.06 -17.66 -23.34
C VAL A 14 -19.57 -16.55 -24.26
N PHE A 15 -19.99 -15.30 -24.03
CA PHE A 15 -19.56 -14.14 -24.81
C PHE A 15 -18.93 -13.07 -23.92
N ARG A 16 -17.78 -12.54 -24.34
CA ARG A 16 -17.05 -11.46 -23.67
C ARG A 16 -17.61 -10.09 -24.11
N VAL A 17 -18.05 -9.28 -23.16
CA VAL A 17 -18.38 -7.86 -23.35
C VAL A 17 -17.50 -7.07 -22.39
N SER A 18 -16.78 -6.05 -22.90
CA SER A 18 -15.93 -5.17 -22.10
C SER A 18 -16.58 -3.79 -21.98
N LEU A 19 -16.69 -3.25 -20.76
CA LEU A 19 -17.15 -1.89 -20.48
C LEU A 19 -16.11 -1.18 -19.60
N VAL A 20 -15.73 0.06 -19.94
CA VAL A 20 -14.85 0.91 -19.13
C VAL A 20 -15.70 1.99 -18.49
N VAL A 21 -15.69 2.08 -17.16
CA VAL A 21 -16.41 3.12 -16.41
C VAL A 21 -15.49 3.69 -15.35
N GLY A 22 -15.27 5.01 -15.39
CA GLY A 22 -14.67 5.77 -14.28
C GLY A 22 -15.79 6.39 -13.46
N LEU A 23 -15.75 6.23 -12.14
CA LEU A 23 -16.76 6.79 -11.22
C LEU A 23 -16.07 7.66 -10.17
N GLU A 24 -16.43 8.94 -10.14
CA GLU A 24 -16.34 9.81 -8.97
C GLU A 24 -17.69 9.76 -8.25
N ARG A 25 -17.69 9.58 -6.92
CA ARG A 25 -18.93 9.48 -6.12
C ARG A 25 -19.57 10.86 -5.96
N ALA A 26 -20.82 11.01 -6.42
CA ALA A 26 -21.77 11.97 -5.88
C ALA A 26 -22.98 11.20 -5.31
N ASN A 27 -23.35 11.49 -4.06
CA ASN A 27 -24.49 10.88 -3.38
C ASN A 27 -25.82 11.33 -4.01
N PHE A 28 -26.48 10.47 -4.77
CA PHE A 28 -27.91 10.58 -5.08
C PHE A 28 -28.57 9.19 -5.15
N PRO A 29 -29.85 9.04 -4.74
CA PRO A 29 -30.58 7.79 -4.87
C PRO A 29 -31.07 7.65 -6.32
N ALA A 30 -30.22 7.11 -7.21
CA ALA A 30 -30.61 6.86 -8.60
C ALA A 30 -31.68 5.75 -8.66
N ARG A 31 -32.78 5.99 -9.38
CA ARG A 31 -33.91 5.06 -9.54
C ARG A 31 -33.80 4.20 -10.80
N SER A 32 -32.79 4.42 -11.64
CA SER A 32 -32.54 3.64 -12.87
C SER A 32 -31.04 3.43 -13.16
N VAL A 33 -30.72 2.38 -13.93
CA VAL A 33 -29.35 2.06 -14.39
C VAL A 33 -28.74 3.22 -15.20
N THR A 34 -29.55 3.94 -15.98
CA THR A 34 -29.15 5.12 -16.77
C THR A 34 -28.71 6.32 -15.94
N GLU A 35 -29.33 6.56 -14.79
CA GLU A 35 -28.96 7.66 -13.90
C GLU A 35 -27.61 7.42 -13.21
N TRP A 36 -27.26 6.14 -12.98
CA TRP A 36 -25.97 5.78 -12.38
C TRP A 36 -24.80 5.90 -13.36
N PHE A 37 -25.03 5.75 -14.66
CA PHE A 37 -24.01 5.86 -15.71
C PHE A 37 -23.83 7.27 -16.29
N GLY A 38 -24.44 8.31 -15.70
CA GLY A 38 -24.18 9.71 -16.06
C GLY A 38 -24.40 10.03 -17.55
N GLY A 39 -25.42 9.43 -18.18
CA GLY A 39 -25.70 9.64 -19.61
C GLY A 39 -24.73 8.96 -20.58
N GLY A 40 -23.91 8.02 -20.10
CA GLY A 40 -23.02 7.21 -20.95
C GLY A 40 -23.78 6.34 -21.96
N ILE A 41 -23.38 6.41 -23.23
CA ILE A 41 -23.92 5.55 -24.30
C ILE A 41 -23.28 4.16 -24.16
N LEU A 42 -24.07 3.14 -23.82
CA LEU A 42 -23.66 1.74 -23.92
C LEU A 42 -23.36 1.41 -25.39
N ARG A 43 -22.08 1.29 -25.74
CA ARG A 43 -21.64 0.89 -27.08
C ARG A 43 -21.22 -0.58 -27.08
N THR A 44 -21.76 -1.34 -28.03
CA THR A 44 -21.34 -2.71 -28.32
C THR A 44 -20.48 -2.72 -29.59
N SER A 45 -19.37 -3.48 -29.57
CA SER A 45 -18.59 -3.77 -30.78
C SER A 45 -19.25 -4.81 -31.68
N SER A 46 -20.38 -5.40 -31.25
CA SER A 46 -21.10 -6.43 -31.99
C SER A 46 -22.12 -5.83 -32.96
N LYS A 47 -22.03 -6.20 -34.25
CA LYS A 47 -22.99 -5.82 -35.31
C LYS A 47 -24.25 -6.69 -35.35
N SER A 48 -24.46 -7.57 -34.36
CA SER A 48 -25.62 -8.47 -34.33
C SER A 48 -26.89 -7.73 -33.86
N PRO A 49 -27.99 -7.72 -34.63
CA PRO A 49 -29.24 -7.03 -34.26
C PRO A 49 -29.84 -7.53 -32.94
N THR A 50 -29.60 -8.79 -32.58
CA THR A 50 -30.07 -9.40 -31.33
C THR A 50 -29.30 -8.91 -30.10
N HIS A 51 -28.03 -8.52 -30.24
CA HIS A 51 -27.23 -8.01 -29.12
C HIS A 51 -27.56 -6.55 -28.78
N VAL A 52 -27.91 -5.75 -29.80
CA VAL A 52 -28.36 -4.38 -29.61
C VAL A 52 -29.69 -4.35 -28.86
N SER A 53 -30.63 -5.23 -29.23
CA SER A 53 -31.93 -5.35 -28.55
C SER A 53 -31.80 -5.77 -27.08
N LEU A 54 -30.90 -6.70 -26.74
CA LEU A 54 -30.71 -7.17 -25.36
C LEU A 54 -30.16 -6.06 -24.44
N ILE A 55 -29.20 -5.27 -24.92
CA ILE A 55 -28.62 -4.14 -24.17
C ILE A 55 -29.66 -3.03 -24.00
N GLN A 56 -30.46 -2.74 -25.03
CA GLN A 56 -31.54 -1.76 -24.95
C GLN A 56 -32.62 -2.15 -23.93
N SER A 57 -32.93 -3.44 -23.78
CA SER A 57 -33.85 -3.92 -22.76
C SER A 57 -33.28 -3.83 -21.34
N LEU A 58 -31.97 -4.08 -21.15
CA LEU A 58 -31.30 -3.97 -19.84
C LEU A 58 -31.24 -2.51 -19.34
N ILE A 59 -31.20 -1.54 -20.24
CA ILE A 59 -31.23 -0.10 -19.90
C ILE A 59 -32.55 0.31 -19.21
N GLN A 60 -33.64 -0.41 -19.47
CA GLN A 60 -34.97 -0.06 -18.96
C GLN A 60 -35.37 -0.80 -17.68
N LEU A 61 -34.51 -1.67 -17.16
CA LEU A 61 -34.77 -2.44 -15.94
C LEU A 61 -34.28 -1.69 -14.69
N SER A 62 -34.94 -1.94 -13.56
CA SER A 62 -34.37 -1.61 -12.24
C SER A 62 -33.16 -2.50 -11.93
N PHE A 63 -32.34 -2.10 -10.96
CA PHE A 63 -31.10 -2.83 -10.60
C PHE A 63 -31.36 -4.29 -10.23
N ASP A 64 -32.41 -4.55 -9.43
CA ASP A 64 -32.75 -5.88 -8.96
C ASP A 64 -33.25 -6.78 -10.10
N GLU A 65 -34.02 -6.22 -11.03
CA GLU A 65 -34.48 -6.93 -12.24
C GLU A 65 -33.33 -7.25 -13.19
N ALA A 66 -32.42 -6.30 -13.41
CA ALA A 66 -31.23 -6.50 -14.24
C ALA A 66 -30.31 -7.59 -13.64
N SER A 67 -30.11 -7.56 -12.32
CA SER A 67 -29.31 -8.55 -11.58
C SER A 67 -29.93 -9.96 -11.67
N CYS A 68 -31.27 -10.06 -11.59
CA CYS A 68 -32.00 -11.32 -11.74
C CYS A 68 -31.85 -11.91 -13.15
N VAL A 69 -32.03 -11.10 -14.21
CA VAL A 69 -31.88 -11.54 -15.60
C VAL A 69 -30.43 -11.99 -15.89
N ILE A 70 -29.43 -11.29 -15.35
CA ILE A 70 -28.02 -11.66 -15.50
C ILE A 70 -27.73 -13.01 -14.83
N ARG A 71 -28.29 -13.26 -13.63
CA ARG A 71 -28.14 -14.54 -12.90
C ARG A 71 -28.87 -15.69 -13.59
N GLN A 72 -30.09 -15.45 -14.07
CA GLN A 72 -30.97 -16.49 -14.63
C GLN A 72 -30.47 -17.04 -15.98
N TYR A 73 -29.79 -16.22 -16.78
CA TYR A 73 -29.42 -16.61 -18.16
C TYR A 73 -27.95 -16.99 -18.34
N SER A 74 -27.16 -17.12 -17.26
CA SER A 74 -25.72 -17.44 -17.32
C SER A 74 -24.94 -16.54 -18.31
N LEU A 75 -25.50 -15.36 -18.61
CA LEU A 75 -24.82 -14.31 -19.34
C LEU A 75 -23.85 -13.70 -18.34
N LEU A 76 -22.80 -14.44 -17.97
CA LEU A 76 -21.72 -13.97 -17.13
C LEU A 76 -21.19 -12.70 -17.77
N PRO A 77 -21.52 -11.51 -17.26
CA PRO A 77 -20.76 -10.38 -17.65
C PRO A 77 -19.53 -10.50 -16.75
N VAL A 78 -18.37 -10.29 -17.34
CA VAL A 78 -17.12 -10.13 -16.60
C VAL A 78 -17.23 -8.80 -15.85
N TRP A 79 -18.16 -8.70 -14.91
CA TRP A 79 -18.23 -7.65 -13.89
C TRP A 79 -17.35 -8.11 -12.73
N SER A 80 -16.07 -8.37 -13.00
CA SER A 80 -15.07 -8.04 -12.00
C SER A 80 -14.80 -6.54 -12.16
N LEU A 81 -15.81 -5.72 -11.84
CA LEU A 81 -15.48 -4.44 -11.24
C LEU A 81 -14.67 -4.83 -10.00
N LYS A 82 -13.34 -4.63 -10.06
CA LYS A 82 -12.48 -4.71 -8.89
C LYS A 82 -12.88 -3.55 -7.97
N LEU A 83 -14.05 -3.68 -7.35
CA LEU A 83 -14.53 -2.77 -6.34
C LEU A 83 -13.58 -2.96 -5.17
N MET A 84 -12.81 -1.91 -4.85
CA MET A 84 -12.03 -1.90 -3.63
C MET A 84 -13.00 -2.03 -2.44
N HIS A 85 -12.90 -3.13 -1.70
CA HIS A 85 -13.72 -3.34 -0.52
C HIS A 85 -13.19 -2.49 0.64
N ALA A 86 -14.07 -1.75 1.30
CA ALA A 86 -13.71 -1.01 2.50
C ALA A 86 -13.40 -1.99 3.63
N THR A 87 -12.19 -1.90 4.19
CA THR A 87 -11.75 -2.79 5.28
C THR A 87 -12.02 -2.22 6.67
N LEU A 88 -12.05 -0.89 6.82
CA LEU A 88 -12.24 -0.24 8.12
C LEU A 88 -13.48 -0.74 8.88
N PRO A 89 -14.68 -0.89 8.27
CA PRO A 89 -15.86 -1.39 9.00
C PRO A 89 -15.69 -2.78 9.61
N LEU A 90 -14.75 -3.59 9.10
CA LEU A 90 -14.44 -4.92 9.63
C LEU A 90 -13.34 -4.89 10.70
N LEU A 91 -12.79 -3.71 11.00
CA LEU A 91 -11.63 -3.52 11.87
C LEU A 91 -11.92 -2.63 13.09
N THR A 92 -13.07 -1.93 13.12
CA THR A 92 -13.41 -0.93 14.13
C THR A 92 -13.74 -1.51 15.50
N GLU A 93 -14.36 -2.69 15.56
CA GLU A 93 -14.63 -3.40 16.82
C GLU A 93 -13.38 -4.13 17.29
N SER A 94 -12.47 -3.38 17.91
CA SER A 94 -11.16 -3.86 18.29
C SER A 94 -11.03 -4.14 19.78
N SER A 95 -10.41 -5.27 20.12
CA SER A 95 -9.95 -5.59 21.48
C SER A 95 -8.44 -5.35 21.63
N PHE A 96 -7.82 -4.64 20.69
CA PHE A 96 -6.39 -4.38 20.71
C PHE A 96 -6.01 -3.52 21.94
N PRO A 97 -4.91 -3.84 22.65
CA PRO A 97 -4.51 -3.08 23.84
C PRO A 97 -4.23 -1.61 23.56
N LEU A 98 -4.49 -0.75 24.55
CA LEU A 98 -4.11 0.66 24.48
C LEU A 98 -2.60 0.81 24.40
N VAL A 99 -2.15 1.68 23.49
CA VAL A 99 -0.73 2.03 23.34
C VAL A 99 -0.60 3.55 23.52
N ARG A 100 0.46 3.96 24.20
CA ARG A 100 0.82 5.37 24.39
C ARG A 100 2.12 5.67 23.68
N ARG A 101 2.23 6.92 23.21
CA ARG A 101 3.42 7.45 22.55
C ARG A 101 4.56 7.64 23.53
N ASP A 102 5.75 7.34 23.05
CA ASP A 102 7.03 7.72 23.64
C ASP A 102 7.52 9.03 22.99
N GLU A 103 8.77 9.40 23.26
CA GLU A 103 9.46 10.50 22.57
C GLU A 103 9.32 10.34 21.04
N LEU A 104 8.94 11.43 20.36
CA LEU A 104 8.89 11.46 18.91
C LEU A 104 10.32 11.50 18.34
N THR A 105 10.75 10.41 17.72
CA THR A 105 12.08 10.32 17.10
C THR A 105 12.03 10.37 15.58
N THR A 106 10.90 9.94 14.99
CA THR A 106 10.77 9.74 13.55
C THR A 106 9.54 10.44 12.98
N LEU A 107 9.74 11.20 11.91
CA LEU A 107 8.66 11.71 11.07
C LEU A 107 8.57 10.85 9.81
N GLN A 108 7.46 10.13 9.65
CA GLN A 108 7.17 9.43 8.41
C GLN A 108 6.35 10.32 7.50
N VAL A 109 6.76 10.43 6.24
CA VAL A 109 6.12 11.31 5.26
C VAL A 109 5.74 10.48 4.04
N ASN A 110 4.44 10.36 3.81
CA ASN A 110 3.89 9.67 2.65
C ASN A 110 3.70 10.68 1.51
N LEU A 111 4.56 10.64 0.49
CA LEU A 111 4.60 11.64 -0.59
C LEU A 111 3.47 11.50 -1.61
N GLY A 112 2.57 10.52 -1.43
CA GLY A 112 1.46 10.25 -2.32
C GLY A 112 1.43 8.80 -2.78
N TYR A 113 0.46 8.49 -3.64
CA TYR A 113 0.11 7.11 -3.98
C TYR A 113 0.50 6.73 -5.41
N ARG A 114 1.12 7.64 -6.17
CA ARG A 114 1.68 7.32 -7.50
C ARG A 114 2.85 6.33 -7.36
N CYS A 115 2.80 5.25 -8.11
CA CYS A 115 3.83 4.21 -8.14
C CYS A 115 3.94 3.62 -9.55
N ASN A 116 5.11 3.17 -9.98
CA ASN A 116 5.27 2.45 -11.24
C ASN A 116 4.80 0.99 -11.18
N GLN A 117 4.39 0.48 -10.00
CA GLN A 117 3.87 -0.89 -9.80
C GLN A 117 2.44 -0.91 -9.28
N SER A 118 1.78 -2.07 -9.28
CA SER A 118 0.45 -2.29 -8.67
C SER A 118 0.40 -3.62 -7.89
N CYS A 119 1.32 -3.79 -6.93
CA CYS A 119 1.53 -5.02 -6.16
C CYS A 119 0.28 -5.49 -5.42
N LEU A 120 -0.01 -6.79 -5.40
CA LEU A 120 -1.20 -7.37 -4.76
C LEU A 120 -1.28 -7.09 -3.24
N HIS A 121 -0.14 -7.14 -2.54
CA HIS A 121 -0.05 -6.94 -1.09
C HIS A 121 -0.01 -5.47 -0.65
N CYS A 122 -0.07 -4.50 -1.58
CA CYS A 122 0.18 -3.10 -1.26
C CYS A 122 -0.84 -2.53 -0.27
N HIS A 123 -0.39 -2.20 0.94
CA HIS A 123 -1.22 -1.57 1.96
C HIS A 123 -1.56 -0.11 1.64
N VAL A 124 -0.83 0.54 0.73
CA VAL A 124 -1.09 1.92 0.28
C VAL A 124 -2.13 1.99 -0.86
N ASN A 125 -2.44 0.85 -1.47
CA ASN A 125 -3.14 0.78 -2.77
C ASN A 125 -2.47 1.66 -3.86
N ALA A 126 -1.16 1.87 -3.78
CA ALA A 126 -0.42 2.70 -4.72
C ALA A 126 -0.41 2.13 -6.15
N GLY A 127 -0.34 2.99 -7.15
CA GLY A 127 -0.41 2.58 -8.55
C GLY A 127 -0.10 3.69 -9.55
N PRO A 128 0.05 3.36 -10.84
CA PRO A 128 0.49 4.31 -11.87
C PRO A 128 -0.57 5.39 -12.16
N ASN A 129 -1.84 5.07 -11.92
CA ASN A 129 -2.98 5.96 -12.19
C ASN A 129 -3.44 6.76 -10.95
N ARG A 130 -2.73 6.67 -9.82
CA ARG A 130 -3.04 7.45 -8.61
C ARG A 130 -2.64 8.91 -8.82
N LYS A 131 -3.43 9.83 -8.26
CA LYS A 131 -3.27 11.30 -8.43
C LYS A 131 -2.87 12.00 -7.12
N GLU A 132 -2.96 11.28 -6.02
CA GLU A 132 -2.57 11.74 -4.69
C GLU A 132 -1.06 11.97 -4.68
N GLU A 133 -0.66 13.23 -4.53
CA GLU A 133 0.73 13.67 -4.63
C GLU A 133 0.95 14.87 -3.72
N MET A 134 1.97 14.79 -2.86
CA MET A 134 2.34 15.87 -1.95
C MET A 134 2.90 17.06 -2.74
N GLY A 135 2.35 18.25 -2.47
CA GLY A 135 2.77 19.50 -3.13
C GLY A 135 3.71 20.35 -2.28
N GLN A 136 4.29 21.37 -2.92
CA GLN A 136 5.29 22.27 -2.32
C GLN A 136 4.84 22.91 -1.00
N ARG A 137 3.56 23.32 -0.88
CA ARG A 137 3.03 23.93 0.35
C ARG A 137 3.05 22.97 1.54
N THR A 138 2.73 21.70 1.30
CA THR A 138 2.77 20.66 2.33
C THR A 138 4.20 20.32 2.70
N VAL A 139 5.11 20.24 1.71
CA VAL A 139 6.54 20.06 1.98
C VAL A 139 7.10 21.20 2.82
N GLU A 140 6.78 22.46 2.52
CA GLU A 140 7.17 23.61 3.35
C GLU A 140 6.72 23.41 4.82
N ALA A 141 5.48 22.97 5.05
CA ALA A 141 4.98 22.70 6.40
C ALA A 141 5.73 21.56 7.10
N VAL A 142 6.09 20.50 6.37
CA VAL A 142 6.94 19.40 6.84
C VAL A 142 8.33 19.92 7.24
N LEU A 143 8.98 20.72 6.39
CA LEU A 143 10.30 21.29 6.67
C LEU A 143 10.27 22.19 7.91
N GLN A 144 9.24 23.03 8.05
CA GLN A 144 9.05 23.86 9.24
C GLN A 144 8.86 23.03 10.51
N PHE A 145 8.21 21.87 10.42
CA PHE A 145 8.07 20.96 11.55
C PHE A 145 9.39 20.28 11.89
N LEU A 146 10.12 19.75 10.90
CA LEU A 146 11.45 19.15 11.10
C LEU A 146 12.39 20.14 11.82
N LYS A 147 12.40 21.41 11.41
CA LYS A 147 13.24 22.46 12.03
C LYS A 147 13.00 22.65 13.53
N ARG A 148 11.77 22.49 14.00
CA ARG A 148 11.39 22.78 15.40
C ARG A 148 11.14 21.53 16.24
N SER A 149 11.00 20.36 15.63
CA SER A 149 10.52 19.15 16.31
C SER A 149 11.59 18.38 17.08
N GLY A 150 12.86 18.52 16.71
CA GLY A 150 13.94 17.69 17.26
C GLY A 150 13.92 16.25 16.73
N VAL A 151 13.07 15.94 15.75
CA VAL A 151 13.04 14.65 15.04
C VAL A 151 14.42 14.37 14.44
N ARG A 152 14.91 13.15 14.67
CA ARG A 152 16.26 12.73 14.24
C ARG A 152 16.23 11.86 12.98
N HIS A 153 15.03 11.42 12.56
CA HIS A 153 14.84 10.50 11.46
C HIS A 153 13.64 10.89 10.59
N LEU A 154 13.86 11.03 9.28
CA LEU A 154 12.85 11.24 8.26
C LEU A 154 12.66 9.93 7.46
N ASP A 155 11.48 9.33 7.55
CA ASP A 155 11.11 8.09 6.83
C ASP A 155 10.21 8.43 5.64
N LEU A 156 10.75 8.37 4.42
CA LEU A 156 10.05 8.71 3.18
C LEU A 156 9.36 7.48 2.60
N THR A 157 8.03 7.55 2.46
CA THR A 157 7.17 6.45 1.99
C THR A 157 6.15 6.91 0.95
N GLY A 158 5.30 5.99 0.48
CA GLY A 158 4.19 6.28 -0.41
C GLY A 158 4.02 5.19 -1.46
N GLY A 159 3.79 5.60 -2.71
CA GLY A 159 3.73 4.68 -3.83
C GLY A 159 5.11 4.27 -4.33
N ALA A 160 5.75 5.17 -5.05
CA ALA A 160 7.19 5.27 -5.05
C ALA A 160 7.51 6.71 -4.63
N PRO A 161 7.99 6.95 -3.39
CA PRO A 161 8.25 8.31 -2.90
C PRO A 161 9.14 9.12 -3.85
N GLU A 162 10.07 8.44 -4.52
CA GLU A 162 11.06 9.00 -5.44
C GLU A 162 10.42 9.63 -6.68
N MET A 163 9.19 9.23 -7.03
CA MET A 163 8.45 9.81 -8.15
C MET A 163 7.88 11.20 -7.84
N ASN A 164 7.79 11.61 -6.58
CA ASN A 164 7.25 12.92 -6.21
C ASN A 164 8.29 14.02 -6.51
N SER A 165 7.85 15.15 -7.07
CA SER A 165 8.75 16.25 -7.45
C SER A 165 9.49 16.89 -6.28
N CYS A 166 8.97 16.79 -5.06
CA CYS A 166 9.57 17.32 -3.84
C CYS A 166 10.44 16.30 -3.08
N PHE A 167 10.58 15.06 -3.54
CA PHE A 167 11.41 14.03 -2.89
C PHE A 167 12.84 14.51 -2.65
N ARG A 168 13.48 15.06 -3.70
CA ARG A 168 14.87 15.55 -3.62
C ARG A 168 15.00 16.70 -2.63
N THR A 169 14.04 17.62 -2.59
CA THR A 169 14.02 18.74 -1.65
C THR A 169 14.01 18.27 -0.19
N LEU A 170 13.23 17.24 0.13
CA LEU A 170 13.19 16.66 1.48
C LEU A 170 14.51 16.00 1.85
N VAL A 171 15.07 15.22 0.91
CA VAL A 171 16.37 14.55 1.08
C VAL A 171 17.51 15.56 1.30
N GLU A 172 17.61 16.56 0.44
CA GLU A 172 18.66 17.60 0.50
C GLU A 172 18.56 18.40 1.80
N TYR A 173 17.34 18.79 2.20
CA TYR A 173 17.12 19.49 3.46
C TYR A 173 17.56 18.63 4.64
N ALA A 174 17.03 17.40 4.76
CA ALA A 174 17.33 16.52 5.88
C ALA A 174 18.83 16.20 5.97
N SER A 175 19.48 15.96 4.83
CA SER A 175 20.94 15.74 4.75
C SER A 175 21.72 16.95 5.30
N ARG A 176 21.33 18.17 4.92
CA ARG A 176 21.98 19.40 5.38
C ARG A 176 21.82 19.62 6.88
N GLU A 177 20.65 19.30 7.42
CA GLU A 177 20.35 19.44 8.85
C GLU A 177 20.87 18.24 9.69
N GLY A 178 21.52 17.26 9.08
CA GLY A 178 22.04 16.07 9.78
C GLY A 178 20.96 15.10 10.26
N ILE A 179 19.75 15.17 9.68
CA ILE A 179 18.64 14.27 9.97
C ILE A 179 18.84 12.98 9.15
N ARG A 180 18.81 11.81 9.79
CA ARG A 180 18.88 10.52 9.09
C ARG A 180 17.67 10.40 8.16
N VAL A 181 17.87 9.90 6.94
CA VAL A 181 16.78 9.67 5.99
C VAL A 181 16.71 8.20 5.61
N THR A 182 15.50 7.66 5.63
CA THR A 182 15.18 6.36 5.03
C THR A 182 14.32 6.56 3.80
N ASP A 183 14.66 5.87 2.72
CA ASP A 183 13.86 5.75 1.49
C ASP A 183 13.25 4.36 1.40
N ARG A 184 11.90 4.29 1.40
CA ARG A 184 11.16 3.05 1.21
C ARG A 184 10.98 2.74 -0.27
N CYS A 185 12.04 2.18 -0.84
CA CYS A 185 12.17 1.97 -2.26
C CYS A 185 11.51 0.66 -2.72
N ASN A 186 10.82 0.71 -3.87
CA ASN A 186 10.25 -0.47 -4.51
C ASN A 186 11.23 -1.25 -5.41
N LEU A 187 12.50 -0.80 -5.48
CA LEU A 187 13.60 -1.21 -6.35
C LEU A 187 13.43 -0.90 -7.83
N THR A 188 12.31 -1.28 -8.45
CA THR A 188 12.17 -1.17 -9.91
C THR A 188 12.18 0.26 -10.41
N ILE A 189 11.82 1.24 -9.56
CA ILE A 189 11.87 2.66 -9.90
C ILE A 189 13.27 3.10 -10.34
N LEU A 190 14.33 2.48 -9.80
CA LEU A 190 15.73 2.72 -10.18
C LEU A 190 16.07 2.27 -11.61
N MET A 191 15.14 1.56 -12.26
CA MET A 191 15.24 1.04 -13.62
C MET A 191 14.23 1.70 -14.58
N GLU A 192 13.41 2.64 -14.11
CA GLU A 192 12.44 3.34 -14.96
C GLU A 192 13.09 4.53 -15.68
N PRO A 193 12.65 4.85 -16.92
CA PRO A 193 13.14 6.02 -17.64
C PRO A 193 12.95 7.32 -16.85
N GLY A 194 13.98 8.18 -16.85
CA GLY A 194 13.98 9.44 -16.09
C GLY A 194 14.49 9.32 -14.65
N PHE A 195 14.74 8.10 -14.16
CA PHE A 195 15.28 7.82 -12.82
C PHE A 195 16.72 7.31 -12.87
N GLU A 196 17.43 7.50 -13.98
CA GLU A 196 18.79 7.01 -14.17
C GLU A 196 19.76 7.62 -13.14
N ALA A 197 19.57 8.85 -12.70
CA ALA A 197 20.43 9.47 -11.69
C ALA A 197 20.03 9.15 -10.23
N LEU A 198 18.90 8.46 -10.00
CA LEU A 198 18.32 8.30 -8.66
C LEU A 198 19.26 7.52 -7.72
N ALA A 199 19.79 6.38 -8.15
CA ALA A 199 20.69 5.56 -7.32
C ALA A 199 21.94 6.35 -6.86
N ALA A 200 22.53 7.13 -7.76
CA ALA A 200 23.70 7.94 -7.46
C ALA A 200 23.36 9.08 -6.48
N PHE A 201 22.21 9.73 -6.67
CA PHE A 201 21.71 10.74 -5.75
C PHE A 201 21.48 10.19 -4.33
N LEU A 202 20.85 9.02 -4.20
CA LEU A 202 20.66 8.38 -2.89
C LEU A 202 22.01 8.09 -2.21
N ALA A 203 23.00 7.60 -2.97
CA ALA A 203 24.34 7.32 -2.46
C ALA A 203 25.08 8.60 -2.02
N GLU A 204 25.01 9.67 -2.82
CA GLU A 204 25.63 10.98 -2.53
C GLU A 204 25.14 11.53 -1.18
N HIS A 205 23.83 11.42 -0.93
CA HIS A 205 23.20 11.85 0.31
C HIS A 205 23.23 10.78 1.43
N LYS A 206 23.87 9.63 1.21
CA LYS A 206 23.95 8.50 2.14
C LYS A 206 22.58 8.06 2.69
N ILE A 207 21.58 8.04 1.82
CA ILE A 207 20.22 7.65 2.18
C ILE A 207 20.19 6.18 2.52
N GLU A 208 19.61 5.82 3.65
CA GLU A 208 19.34 4.42 3.98
C GLU A 208 18.18 3.92 3.13
N ILE A 209 18.39 2.80 2.43
CA ILE A 209 17.36 2.23 1.57
C ILE A 209 16.72 1.05 2.29
N VAL A 210 15.40 1.07 2.46
CA VAL A 210 14.61 -0.10 2.85
C VAL A 210 13.87 -0.59 1.61
N ALA A 211 14.49 -1.53 0.90
CA ALA A 211 14.03 -2.01 -0.38
C ALA A 211 13.03 -3.17 -0.23
N SER A 212 11.85 -3.01 -0.82
CA SER A 212 10.86 -4.10 -0.87
C SER A 212 11.37 -5.22 -1.78
N LEU A 213 11.60 -6.43 -1.24
CA LEU A 213 11.91 -7.65 -1.98
C LEU A 213 11.25 -8.84 -1.26
N PRO A 214 9.97 -9.15 -1.58
CA PRO A 214 9.15 -10.03 -0.73
C PRO A 214 9.59 -11.50 -0.73
N CYS A 215 10.45 -11.91 -1.65
CA CYS A 215 11.07 -13.24 -1.66
C CYS A 215 12.38 -13.19 -2.47
N TYR A 216 13.30 -14.13 -2.24
CA TYR A 216 14.45 -14.37 -3.11
C TYR A 216 14.14 -15.29 -4.32
N LEU A 217 12.89 -15.77 -4.44
CA LEU A 217 12.43 -16.60 -5.56
C LEU A 217 11.62 -15.79 -6.58
N GLU A 218 11.94 -15.93 -7.86
CA GLU A 218 11.32 -15.20 -8.98
C GLU A 218 9.79 -15.36 -9.00
N GLU A 219 9.30 -16.61 -8.94
CA GLU A 219 7.87 -16.93 -9.00
C GLU A 219 7.06 -16.22 -7.89
N ASN A 220 7.63 -16.14 -6.68
CA ASN A 220 6.97 -15.50 -5.54
C ASN A 220 6.95 -13.97 -5.67
N VAL A 221 8.03 -13.37 -6.19
CA VAL A 221 8.09 -11.92 -6.40
C VAL A 221 7.16 -11.52 -7.53
N ASP A 222 7.23 -12.20 -8.67
CA ASP A 222 6.43 -11.88 -9.85
C ASP A 222 4.94 -12.16 -9.60
N GLY A 223 4.60 -13.25 -8.92
CA GLY A 223 3.21 -13.55 -8.54
C GLY A 223 2.58 -12.51 -7.60
N GLN A 224 3.38 -11.79 -6.81
CA GLN A 224 2.90 -10.73 -5.92
C GLN A 224 2.95 -9.33 -6.56
N ARG A 225 3.93 -9.06 -7.41
CA ARG A 225 4.29 -7.70 -7.84
C ARG A 225 4.14 -7.45 -9.34
N GLY A 226 4.00 -8.51 -10.13
CA GLY A 226 3.87 -8.49 -11.58
C GLY A 226 5.09 -9.09 -12.28
N ASP A 227 4.86 -9.56 -13.50
CA ASP A 227 5.87 -10.27 -14.30
C ASP A 227 7.14 -9.44 -14.53
N GLY A 228 8.31 -10.08 -14.33
CA GLY A 228 9.62 -9.49 -14.55
C GLY A 228 10.10 -8.52 -13.46
N VAL A 229 9.30 -8.30 -12.40
CA VAL A 229 9.68 -7.44 -11.28
C VAL A 229 10.91 -7.99 -10.58
N PHE A 230 11.04 -9.31 -10.43
CA PHE A 230 12.21 -9.92 -9.80
C PHE A 230 13.52 -9.55 -10.52
N ARG A 231 13.58 -9.74 -11.84
CA ARG A 231 14.78 -9.43 -12.64
C ARG A 231 15.13 -7.94 -12.62
N LYS A 232 14.12 -7.06 -12.67
CA LYS A 232 14.33 -5.62 -12.50
C LYS A 232 14.88 -5.30 -11.10
N SER A 233 14.36 -5.95 -10.07
CA SER A 233 14.80 -5.79 -8.67
C SER A 233 16.25 -6.22 -8.48
N LEU A 234 16.65 -7.37 -9.06
CA LEU A 234 18.05 -7.82 -9.03
C LEU A 234 18.98 -6.84 -9.75
N SER A 235 18.56 -6.29 -10.89
CA SER A 235 19.34 -5.28 -11.62
C SER A 235 19.52 -4.00 -10.77
N ALA A 236 18.47 -3.55 -10.11
CA ALA A 236 18.52 -2.40 -9.21
C ALA A 236 19.44 -2.64 -8.01
N LEU A 237 19.37 -3.83 -7.38
CA LEU A 237 20.24 -4.21 -6.26
C LEU A 237 21.72 -4.25 -6.67
N LYS A 238 22.03 -4.83 -7.83
CA LYS A 238 23.40 -4.83 -8.37
C LYS A 238 23.92 -3.41 -8.59
N ARG A 239 23.08 -2.53 -9.12
CA ARG A 239 23.40 -1.11 -9.32
C ARG A 239 23.70 -0.41 -7.99
N LEU A 240 22.90 -0.66 -6.95
CA LEU A 240 23.15 -0.13 -5.61
C LEU A 240 24.45 -0.70 -5.02
N ASN A 241 24.70 -2.01 -5.12
CA ASN A 241 25.94 -2.61 -4.63
C ASN A 241 27.19 -2.06 -5.35
N GLN A 242 27.10 -1.74 -6.65
CA GLN A 242 28.19 -1.08 -7.38
C GLN A 242 28.55 0.29 -6.77
N LEU A 243 27.56 1.03 -6.26
CA LEU A 243 27.75 2.31 -5.57
C LEU A 243 28.24 2.16 -4.13
N GLY A 244 28.17 0.96 -3.55
CA GLY A 244 28.66 0.66 -2.20
C GLY A 244 27.60 0.20 -1.22
N TYR A 245 26.31 0.31 -1.56
CA TYR A 245 25.22 -0.12 -0.70
C TYR A 245 25.34 -1.58 -0.28
N GLY A 246 25.07 -1.87 1.00
CA GLY A 246 25.09 -3.23 1.54
C GLY A 246 26.50 -3.82 1.68
N LYS A 247 27.56 -3.04 1.41
CA LYS A 247 28.94 -3.43 1.66
C LYS A 247 29.43 -2.86 3.00
N PRO A 248 30.22 -3.62 3.78
CA PRO A 248 30.88 -3.11 4.98
C PRO A 248 31.69 -1.84 4.70
N ASP A 249 31.82 -0.98 5.71
CA ASP A 249 32.72 0.19 5.73
C ASP A 249 32.46 1.29 4.68
N THR A 250 31.37 1.20 3.92
CA THR A 250 30.97 2.26 2.97
C THR A 250 30.08 3.34 3.60
N GLY A 251 29.43 3.01 4.72
CA GLY A 251 28.38 3.84 5.32
C GLY A 251 27.06 3.86 4.53
N LEU A 252 26.94 3.07 3.45
CA LEU A 252 25.73 3.00 2.62
C LEU A 252 24.88 1.78 3.01
N VAL A 253 23.77 2.04 3.72
CA VAL A 253 22.89 1.02 4.29
C VAL A 253 21.81 0.61 3.28
N LEU A 254 21.73 -0.69 3.01
CA LEU A 254 20.69 -1.28 2.16
C LEU A 254 20.02 -2.41 2.92
N ASN A 255 18.83 -2.17 3.40
CA ASN A 255 17.99 -3.17 4.05
C ASN A 255 16.98 -3.73 3.04
N LEU A 256 16.60 -4.99 3.21
CA LEU A 256 15.56 -5.64 2.42
C LEU A 256 14.31 -5.86 3.26
N MET A 257 13.13 -5.82 2.65
CA MET A 257 11.86 -6.10 3.30
C MET A 257 11.20 -7.35 2.70
N TYR A 258 10.98 -8.35 3.54
CA TYR A 258 10.20 -9.54 3.24
C TYR A 258 8.73 -9.34 3.60
N ASN A 259 7.86 -9.81 2.70
CA ASN A 259 6.43 -9.93 2.92
C ASN A 259 5.95 -11.29 2.39
N PRO A 260 5.18 -12.06 3.18
CA PRO A 260 4.77 -13.39 2.77
C PRO A 260 3.86 -13.36 1.54
N VAL A 261 3.88 -14.43 0.74
CA VAL A 261 2.89 -14.62 -0.32
C VAL A 261 1.56 -15.00 0.33
N GLY A 262 0.58 -14.08 0.31
CA GLY A 262 -0.76 -14.33 0.80
C GLY A 262 -0.96 -14.13 2.30
N ALA A 263 -1.96 -14.83 2.86
CA ALA A 263 -2.53 -14.64 4.19
C ALA A 263 -1.82 -15.50 5.27
N LEU A 264 -0.50 -15.36 5.37
CA LEU A 264 0.35 -16.15 6.27
C LEU A 264 1.15 -15.25 7.20
N LEU A 265 1.54 -15.78 8.36
CA LEU A 265 2.56 -15.15 9.19
C LEU A 265 3.93 -15.36 8.54
N PRO A 266 4.82 -14.36 8.62
CA PRO A 266 6.17 -14.55 8.13
C PRO A 266 6.96 -15.54 9.01
N PRO A 267 7.98 -16.21 8.44
CA PRO A 267 8.86 -17.09 9.21
C PRO A 267 9.82 -16.27 10.10
N PRO A 268 10.55 -16.93 11.02
CA PRO A 268 11.55 -16.27 11.86
C PRO A 268 12.58 -15.46 11.07
N GLN A 269 12.76 -14.18 11.43
CA GLN A 269 13.66 -13.29 10.70
C GLN A 269 15.12 -13.75 10.70
N PRO A 270 15.73 -14.21 11.82
CA PRO A 270 17.15 -14.58 11.80
C PRO A 270 17.48 -15.68 10.78
N GLN A 271 16.63 -16.71 10.71
CA GLN A 271 16.79 -17.78 9.73
C GLN A 271 16.51 -17.27 8.31
N LEU A 272 15.43 -16.50 8.13
CA LEU A 272 15.08 -15.95 6.82
C LEU A 272 16.16 -15.00 6.28
N GLU A 273 16.79 -14.20 7.14
CA GLU A 273 17.91 -13.33 6.77
C GLU A 273 19.12 -14.14 6.30
N ALA A 274 19.45 -15.23 7.00
CA ALA A 274 20.53 -16.12 6.60
C ALA A 274 20.26 -16.73 5.21
N ASP A 275 19.05 -17.24 4.99
CA ASP A 275 18.65 -17.80 3.69
C ASP A 275 18.72 -16.76 2.57
N TYR A 276 18.22 -15.53 2.82
CA TYR A 276 18.33 -14.40 1.89
C TYR A 276 19.78 -14.10 1.56
N ARG A 277 20.65 -14.05 2.57
CA ARG A 277 22.06 -13.71 2.42
C ARG A 277 22.82 -14.77 1.65
N GLU A 278 22.53 -16.05 1.88
CA GLU A 278 23.10 -17.17 1.13
C GLU A 278 22.67 -17.11 -0.34
N VAL A 279 21.37 -17.14 -0.61
CA VAL A 279 20.83 -17.20 -1.98
C VAL A 279 21.24 -15.98 -2.80
N LEU A 280 21.06 -14.77 -2.27
CA LEU A 280 21.36 -13.54 -3.01
C LEU A 280 22.85 -13.38 -3.30
N ARG A 281 23.71 -13.78 -2.36
CA ARG A 281 25.17 -13.73 -2.56
C ARG A 281 25.61 -14.78 -3.57
N GLU A 282 25.21 -16.04 -3.39
CA GLU A 282 25.72 -17.15 -4.18
C GLU A 282 25.19 -17.16 -5.62
N GLN A 283 23.90 -16.87 -5.80
CA GLN A 283 23.29 -16.93 -7.13
C GLN A 283 23.42 -15.62 -7.90
N TYR A 284 23.47 -14.48 -7.20
CA TYR A 284 23.38 -13.17 -7.84
C TYR A 284 24.52 -12.20 -7.49
N GLY A 285 25.41 -12.54 -6.54
CA GLY A 285 26.48 -11.66 -6.10
C GLY A 285 26.00 -10.40 -5.40
N ILE A 286 24.82 -10.45 -4.76
CA ILE A 286 24.17 -9.30 -4.12
C ILE A 286 24.40 -9.33 -2.61
N GLY A 287 24.77 -8.19 -2.04
CA GLY A 287 24.89 -7.97 -0.60
C GLY A 287 23.85 -6.98 -0.07
N PHE A 288 23.47 -7.12 1.19
CA PHE A 288 22.59 -6.20 1.91
C PHE A 288 22.97 -6.14 3.40
N SER A 289 22.51 -5.11 4.08
CA SER A 289 22.76 -4.81 5.49
C SER A 289 21.92 -5.71 6.41
N GLN A 290 20.60 -5.53 6.44
CA GLN A 290 19.66 -6.31 7.26
C GLN A 290 18.41 -6.73 6.48
N LEU A 291 17.75 -7.79 6.93
CA LEU A 291 16.41 -8.17 6.44
C LEU A 291 15.38 -7.77 7.48
N PHE A 292 14.32 -7.10 7.03
CA PHE A 292 13.14 -6.80 7.82
C PHE A 292 11.96 -7.64 7.36
N VAL A 293 11.11 -8.01 8.31
CA VAL A 293 10.00 -8.94 8.08
C VAL A 293 8.69 -8.27 8.48
N LEU A 294 7.73 -8.28 7.56
CA LEU A 294 6.43 -7.64 7.76
C LEU A 294 5.29 -8.57 7.35
N ALA A 295 4.36 -8.84 8.27
CA ALA A 295 3.11 -9.49 7.95
C ALA A 295 2.26 -8.59 7.05
N ASN A 296 1.57 -9.18 6.06
CA ASN A 296 0.72 -8.39 5.17
C ASN A 296 -0.43 -7.75 5.95
N MET A 297 -0.53 -6.43 5.93
CA MET A 297 -1.57 -5.73 6.68
C MET A 297 -2.93 -5.87 6.00
N PRO A 298 -4.01 -6.21 6.73
CA PRO A 298 -5.34 -6.48 6.18
C PRO A 298 -6.09 -5.19 5.80
N VAL A 299 -5.41 -4.26 5.13
CA VAL A 299 -5.92 -2.95 4.72
C VAL A 299 -5.82 -2.81 3.21
N GLN A 300 -6.62 -1.90 2.65
CA GLN A 300 -6.51 -1.49 1.25
C GLN A 300 -6.50 -2.68 0.28
N ARG A 301 -5.50 -2.82 -0.61
CA ARG A 301 -5.55 -3.81 -1.70
C ARG A 301 -5.46 -5.24 -1.18
N PHE A 302 -4.61 -5.48 -0.20
CA PHE A 302 -4.50 -6.81 0.41
C PHE A 302 -5.78 -7.17 1.16
N GLY A 303 -6.28 -6.26 2.00
CA GLY A 303 -7.55 -6.43 2.69
C GLY A 303 -8.73 -6.67 1.74
N SER A 304 -8.83 -5.90 0.66
CA SER A 304 -9.84 -6.09 -0.39
C SER A 304 -9.72 -7.46 -1.07
N THR A 305 -8.49 -7.95 -1.28
CA THR A 305 -8.25 -9.29 -1.85
C THR A 305 -8.76 -10.37 -0.88
N LEU A 306 -8.44 -10.26 0.40
CA LEU A 306 -8.92 -11.17 1.44
C LEU A 306 -10.46 -11.22 1.50
N ILE A 307 -11.13 -10.06 1.42
CA ILE A 307 -12.60 -9.99 1.41
C ILE A 307 -13.15 -10.70 0.17
N SER A 308 -12.58 -10.43 -1.01
CA SER A 308 -13.04 -11.03 -2.27
C SER A 308 -12.91 -12.55 -2.31
N ARG A 309 -11.97 -13.10 -1.52
CA ARG A 309 -11.71 -14.54 -1.40
C ARG A 309 -12.42 -15.19 -0.20
N GLY A 310 -13.10 -14.41 0.65
CA GLY A 310 -13.69 -14.92 1.89
C GLY A 310 -12.65 -15.27 2.98
N GLU A 311 -11.41 -14.79 2.85
CA GLU A 311 -10.27 -15.13 3.72
C GLU A 311 -10.05 -14.11 4.84
N PHE A 312 -10.75 -12.97 4.83
CA PHE A 312 -10.52 -11.85 5.75
C PHE A 312 -10.64 -12.27 7.22
N ASN A 313 -11.75 -12.91 7.59
CA ASN A 313 -12.01 -13.29 8.99
C ASN A 313 -11.03 -14.37 9.48
N SER A 314 -10.68 -15.35 8.63
CA SER A 314 -9.67 -16.36 8.98
C SER A 314 -8.30 -15.74 9.18
N TYR A 315 -7.92 -14.78 8.34
CA TYR A 315 -6.65 -14.09 8.48
C TYR A 315 -6.62 -13.19 9.74
N MET A 316 -7.71 -12.47 10.02
CA MET A 316 -7.83 -11.72 11.28
C MET A 316 -7.73 -12.63 12.51
N LYS A 317 -8.33 -13.83 12.47
CA LYS A 317 -8.21 -14.83 13.55
C LYS A 317 -6.76 -15.28 13.72
N LEU A 318 -6.02 -15.49 12.63
CA LEU A 318 -4.60 -15.82 12.66
C LEU A 318 -3.79 -14.70 13.32
N LEU A 319 -3.96 -13.44 12.89
CA LEU A 319 -3.24 -12.30 13.46
C LEU A 319 -3.52 -12.13 14.96
N LYS A 320 -4.80 -12.20 15.36
CA LYS A 320 -5.22 -12.12 16.77
C LYS A 320 -4.66 -13.27 17.61
N GLY A 321 -4.74 -14.50 17.09
CA GLY A 321 -4.26 -15.70 17.77
C GLY A 321 -2.73 -15.76 17.91
N ALA A 322 -2.01 -15.03 17.07
CA ALA A 322 -0.55 -14.93 17.13
C ALA A 322 -0.06 -13.64 17.80
N HIS A 323 -0.95 -12.81 18.35
CA HIS A 323 -0.57 -11.60 19.08
C HIS A 323 0.37 -11.94 20.24
N GLN A 324 1.51 -11.23 20.30
CA GLN A 324 2.42 -11.29 21.43
C GLN A 324 2.42 -9.92 22.14
N PRO A 325 1.96 -9.84 23.41
CA PRO A 325 1.92 -8.58 24.17
C PRO A 325 3.27 -7.87 24.29
N GLU A 326 4.38 -8.60 24.34
CA GLU A 326 5.74 -8.08 24.39
C GLU A 326 6.09 -7.19 23.18
N ASN A 327 5.51 -7.48 22.01
CA ASN A 327 5.72 -6.70 20.79
C ASN A 327 5.10 -5.30 20.89
N LEU A 328 4.20 -5.04 21.84
CA LEU A 328 3.61 -3.70 22.04
C LEU A 328 4.66 -2.65 22.44
N LYS A 329 5.78 -3.06 23.04
CA LYS A 329 6.84 -2.14 23.47
C LYS A 329 7.65 -1.58 22.30
N THR A 330 7.54 -2.21 21.14
CA THR A 330 8.48 -2.02 20.03
C THR A 330 7.78 -1.71 18.70
N VAL A 331 6.45 -1.58 18.70
CA VAL A 331 5.71 -1.08 17.55
C VAL A 331 6.16 0.34 17.20
N MET A 332 6.40 0.58 15.91
CA MET A 332 6.96 1.85 15.43
C MET A 332 6.10 3.07 15.79
N CYS A 333 4.77 2.91 15.86
CA CYS A 333 3.85 4.00 16.15
C CYS A 333 4.05 4.64 17.54
N ARG A 334 4.88 4.06 18.42
CA ARG A 334 5.23 4.67 19.70
C ARG A 334 6.08 5.93 19.54
N SER A 335 7.06 5.92 18.64
CA SER A 335 8.03 7.01 18.46
C SER A 335 7.96 7.68 17.07
N LEU A 336 6.97 7.30 16.26
CA LEU A 336 6.74 7.82 14.91
C LEU A 336 5.32 8.36 14.74
N ILE A 337 5.19 9.48 14.02
CA ILE A 337 3.91 9.91 13.41
C ILE A 337 4.03 9.85 11.88
N SER A 338 2.90 9.62 11.20
CA SER A 338 2.83 9.64 9.73
C SER A 338 2.09 10.88 9.24
N ILE A 339 2.61 11.49 8.18
CA ILE A 339 2.04 12.66 7.52
C ILE A 339 1.60 12.26 6.12
N ASP A 340 0.31 12.46 5.81
CA ASP A 340 -0.19 12.18 4.47
C ASP A 340 0.22 13.24 3.45
N TRP A 341 -0.07 12.97 2.18
CA TRP A 341 0.25 13.86 1.05
C TRP A 341 -0.43 15.24 1.14
N GLN A 342 -1.47 15.39 1.96
CA GLN A 342 -2.15 16.66 2.21
C GLN A 342 -1.59 17.40 3.43
N GLY A 343 -0.82 16.72 4.29
CA GLY A 343 -0.21 17.24 5.50
C GLY A 343 -0.98 16.91 6.78
N TYR A 344 -1.95 16.00 6.75
CA TYR A 344 -2.66 15.55 7.95
C TYR A 344 -1.86 14.51 8.72
N VAL A 345 -2.05 14.50 10.04
CA VAL A 345 -1.26 13.71 10.99
C VAL A 345 -2.00 12.42 11.37
N TYR A 346 -1.27 11.31 11.42
CA TYR A 346 -1.76 9.98 11.77
C TYR A 346 -0.76 9.30 12.70
N ASP A 347 -1.21 8.26 13.43
CA ASP A 347 -0.29 7.55 14.31
C ASP A 347 0.73 6.66 13.58
N CYS A 348 0.41 6.21 12.37
CA CYS A 348 1.29 5.43 11.48
C CYS A 348 0.72 5.36 10.06
N ASP A 349 1.51 4.87 9.10
CA ASP A 349 1.08 4.68 7.71
C ASP A 349 -0.17 3.76 7.60
N PHE A 350 -0.34 2.76 8.46
CA PHE A 350 -1.53 1.89 8.41
C PHE A 350 -2.80 2.61 8.87
N ASN A 351 -2.72 3.46 9.89
CA ASN A 351 -3.81 4.36 10.28
C ASN A 351 -4.12 5.36 9.17
N GLN A 352 -3.09 5.88 8.50
CA GLN A 352 -3.25 6.75 7.34
C GLN A 352 -4.04 6.04 6.23
N MET A 353 -3.72 4.78 5.96
CA MET A 353 -4.44 3.98 4.95
C MET A 353 -5.86 3.59 5.37
N LEU A 354 -6.24 3.84 6.62
CA LEU A 354 -7.60 3.67 7.12
C LEU A 354 -8.30 5.00 7.41
N GLU A 355 -7.69 6.13 7.03
CA GLU A 355 -8.22 7.48 7.27
C GLU A 355 -8.46 7.80 8.76
N LEU A 356 -7.71 7.13 9.65
CA LEU A 356 -7.75 7.32 11.10
C LEU A 356 -6.85 8.49 11.52
N ALA A 357 -7.18 9.67 11.01
CA ALA A 357 -6.43 10.91 11.27
C ALA A 357 -6.58 11.36 12.71
N TRP A 358 -5.54 12.03 13.22
CA TRP A 358 -5.66 12.80 14.45
C TRP A 358 -6.71 13.89 14.31
N GLN A 359 -7.53 14.05 15.34
CA GLN A 359 -8.60 15.03 15.39
C GLN A 359 -8.43 15.94 16.61
N THR A 360 -8.93 17.18 16.49
CA THR A 360 -9.18 18.07 17.62
C THR A 360 -10.42 17.62 18.39
N ASP A 361 -10.67 18.19 19.56
CA ASP A 361 -11.90 17.94 20.34
C ASP A 361 -13.18 18.29 19.56
N GLN A 362 -13.07 19.14 18.53
CA GLN A 362 -14.16 19.53 17.65
C GLN A 362 -14.30 18.61 16.41
N GLY A 363 -13.52 17.52 16.35
CA GLY A 363 -13.53 16.55 15.26
C GLY A 363 -12.80 16.99 13.98
N ALA A 364 -12.11 18.14 14.00
CA ALA A 364 -11.36 18.61 12.84
C ALA A 364 -10.01 17.87 12.73
N ARG A 365 -9.64 17.43 11.53
CA ARG A 365 -8.34 16.77 11.30
C ARG A 365 -7.18 17.72 11.60
N ILE A 366 -6.16 17.22 12.30
CA ILE A 366 -4.96 17.99 12.63
C ILE A 366 -3.99 17.97 11.44
N HIS A 367 -3.54 19.17 11.04
CA HIS A 367 -2.54 19.36 9.99
C HIS A 367 -1.17 19.67 10.61
N ILE A 368 -0.07 19.22 10.00
CA ILE A 368 1.30 19.37 10.52
C ILE A 368 1.71 20.84 10.75
N SER A 369 1.13 21.77 9.98
CA SER A 369 1.39 23.21 10.16
C SER A 369 0.91 23.75 11.51
N SER A 370 -0.08 23.10 12.15
CA SER A 370 -0.60 23.50 13.46
C SER A 370 -0.12 22.59 14.60
N LEU A 371 0.76 21.62 14.31
CA LEU A 371 1.22 20.67 15.32
C LEU A 371 2.37 21.23 16.15
N ALA A 372 2.22 21.23 17.48
CA ALA A 372 3.26 21.53 18.46
C ALA A 372 3.86 20.23 19.04
N ASN A 373 5.11 20.29 19.49
CA ASN A 373 5.82 19.08 19.95
C ASN A 373 5.31 18.57 21.31
N GLU A 374 4.94 19.48 22.20
CA GLU A 374 4.47 19.17 23.56
C GLU A 374 3.15 18.38 23.58
N ASP A 375 2.43 18.36 22.46
CA ASP A 375 1.14 17.67 22.30
C ASP A 375 1.27 16.19 21.87
N ILE A 376 2.49 15.67 21.67
CA ILE A 376 2.73 14.37 21.01
C ILE A 376 3.06 13.26 22.01
N GLU A 377 3.99 13.51 22.93
CA GLU A 377 4.44 12.51 23.90
C GLU A 377 3.30 12.12 24.86
N GLY A 378 3.17 10.83 25.17
CA GLY A 378 2.13 10.32 26.07
C GLY A 378 0.71 10.26 25.48
N ARG A 379 0.48 10.83 24.29
CA ARG A 379 -0.80 10.73 23.57
C ARG A 379 -1.17 9.27 23.34
N VAL A 380 -2.46 8.97 23.45
CA VAL A 380 -3.00 7.63 23.15
C VAL A 380 -3.00 7.43 21.63
N ILE A 381 -2.47 6.29 21.19
CA ILE A 381 -2.43 5.91 19.78
C ILE A 381 -3.80 5.37 19.36
N THR A 382 -4.26 5.77 18.18
CA THR A 382 -5.48 5.24 17.59
C THR A 382 -5.26 3.78 17.18
N VAL A 383 -6.05 2.86 17.75
CA VAL A 383 -5.93 1.42 17.50
C VAL A 383 -7.18 0.87 16.85
N ALA A 384 -6.99 -0.12 15.99
CA ALA A 384 -8.04 -0.94 15.39
C ALA A 384 -7.47 -2.34 15.16
N ASP A 385 -8.30 -3.27 14.70
CA ASP A 385 -7.91 -4.68 14.63
C ASP A 385 -6.70 -4.95 13.71
N HIS A 386 -6.44 -4.08 12.73
CA HIS A 386 -5.24 -4.19 11.89
C HIS A 386 -3.94 -4.12 12.73
N CYS A 387 -3.94 -3.48 13.89
CA CYS A 387 -2.79 -3.39 14.79
C CYS A 387 -2.30 -4.76 15.29
N PHE A 388 -3.17 -5.79 15.29
CA PHE A 388 -2.73 -7.17 15.53
C PHE A 388 -1.70 -7.65 14.51
N GLY A 389 -1.74 -7.15 13.26
CA GLY A 389 -0.69 -7.41 12.27
C GLY A 389 0.69 -6.94 12.71
N CYS A 390 0.78 -5.80 13.41
CA CYS A 390 2.04 -5.24 13.91
C CYS A 390 2.65 -6.06 15.08
N THR A 391 1.84 -6.85 15.78
CA THR A 391 2.22 -7.56 17.01
C THR A 391 2.12 -9.08 16.90
N ALA A 392 1.66 -9.59 15.76
CA ALA A 392 1.55 -11.02 15.50
C ALA A 392 2.92 -11.66 15.30
N GLY A 393 3.11 -12.87 15.84
CA GLY A 393 4.35 -13.64 15.72
C GLY A 393 5.53 -12.90 16.35
N GLN A 394 6.58 -12.65 15.57
CA GLN A 394 7.80 -11.96 16.03
C GLN A 394 7.69 -10.43 16.01
N GLY A 395 6.48 -9.92 15.77
CA GLY A 395 6.23 -8.51 15.54
C GLY A 395 6.49 -8.14 14.08
N SER A 396 5.94 -7.01 13.69
CA SER A 396 6.09 -6.46 12.34
C SER A 396 6.51 -5.02 12.53
N SER A 397 7.82 -4.81 12.59
CA SER A 397 8.42 -3.48 12.56
C SER A 397 9.20 -3.35 11.26
N CYS A 398 9.09 -2.19 10.62
CA CYS A 398 9.93 -1.89 9.46
C CYS A 398 11.39 -1.59 9.84
N GLY A 399 11.74 -1.72 11.14
CA GLY A 399 13.10 -1.80 11.66
C GLY A 399 13.54 -3.23 12.00
N GLY A 400 12.77 -4.26 11.61
CA GLY A 400 13.09 -5.67 11.81
C GLY A 400 12.28 -6.39 12.89
N ALA A 401 12.46 -7.70 12.94
CA ALA A 401 11.98 -8.58 14.01
C ALA A 401 12.67 -8.22 15.30
N ILE A 402 11.87 -8.29 16.36
CA ILE A 402 12.16 -7.57 17.57
C ILE A 402 12.71 -8.59 18.56
N THR A 403 14.00 -8.91 18.44
CA THR A 403 14.71 -9.56 19.54
C THR A 403 15.11 -8.47 20.52
N ALA A 404 14.61 -8.57 21.76
CA ALA A 404 15.12 -7.77 22.86
C ALA A 404 16.62 -8.06 23.02
N GLU A 405 17.45 -7.04 22.86
CA GLU A 405 18.77 -7.02 23.48
C GLU A 405 18.62 -6.74 24.99
#